data_AF-A0A6G1RRU0-F1
#
_entry.id   AF-A0A6G1RRU0-F1
#
_cell.length_a   1.000
_cell.length_b   1.000
_cell.length_c   1.000
_cell.angle_alpha   90.00
_cell.angle_beta   90.00
_cell.angle_gamma   90.00
#
_symmetry.space_group_name_H-M   'P 1'
#
loop_
_entity.id
_entity.type
_entity.pdbx_description
1 polymer ?
#
loop_
_entity_poly.entity_id
_entity_poly.type
_entity_poly.pdbx_seq_one_letter_code
_entity_poly.pdbx_strand_id
1 'polypeptide(L)'
;MIEDAWRQGFDPRGASHFNNRLHGSRAWIGACEIYSLLTSLRIKCQIIDFHKPTGPTGTHPRLFEWVLRYYSTDNEGGAKVVCTSKPPIYLQHQGHSRTIVGIEEKKNRTLCLLLFDPGCPSQEMQKLLKQNGDGTSLKLLRKSVGSLKEKQYQIVAVDGVLSQEEKTARLHASQVLTSEKIP
;
A
#
# COMPACT_ATOMS: atom_id res chain seq x y z
N MET A 1 -12.86 15.14 -2.86
CA MET A 1 -12.03 14.66 -1.74
C MET A 1 -10.55 14.96 -1.92
N ILE A 2 -9.83 14.40 -2.90
CA ILE A 2 -8.40 14.74 -3.10
C ILE A 2 -8.23 16.24 -3.38
N GLU A 3 -9.04 16.81 -4.27
CA GLU A 3 -9.05 18.26 -4.52
C GLU A 3 -9.38 19.08 -3.25
N ASP A 4 -10.17 18.54 -2.32
CA ASP A 4 -10.45 19.20 -1.03
C ASP A 4 -9.22 19.19 -0.11
N ALA A 5 -8.41 18.13 -0.17
CA ALA A 5 -7.13 18.09 0.53
C ALA A 5 -6.16 19.14 -0.06
N TRP A 6 -6.11 19.26 -1.38
CA TRP A 6 -5.30 20.30 -2.03
C TRP A 6 -5.78 21.71 -1.69
N ARG A 7 -7.11 21.96 -1.68
CA ARG A 7 -7.69 23.24 -1.21
C ARG A 7 -7.34 23.57 0.23
N GLN A 8 -7.19 22.55 1.09
CA GLN A 8 -6.68 22.73 2.46
C GLN A 8 -5.19 23.07 2.50
N GLY A 9 -4.45 22.85 1.42
CA GLY A 9 -3.01 23.15 1.30
C GLY A 9 -2.10 21.92 1.28
N PHE A 10 -2.64 20.69 1.24
CA PHE A 10 -1.80 19.50 1.12
C PHE A 10 -1.15 19.39 -0.26
N ASP A 11 0.14 19.05 -0.31
CA ASP A 11 0.93 18.74 -1.51
C ASP A 11 0.62 19.64 -2.74
N PRO A 12 0.93 20.95 -2.66
CA PRO A 12 0.66 21.87 -3.76
C PRO A 12 1.44 21.51 -5.04
N ARG A 13 2.57 20.79 -4.93
CA ARG A 13 3.34 20.32 -6.08
C ARG A 13 2.61 19.19 -6.80
N GLY A 14 2.10 18.21 -6.05
CA GLY A 14 1.22 17.18 -6.57
C GLY A 14 -0.04 17.77 -7.18
N ALA A 15 -0.70 18.72 -6.50
CA ALA A 15 -1.87 19.42 -7.05
C ALA A 15 -1.55 20.11 -8.39
N SER A 16 -0.44 20.84 -8.47
CA SER A 16 0.01 21.51 -9.69
C SER A 16 0.30 20.53 -10.83
N HIS A 17 0.84 19.34 -10.53
CA HIS A 17 1.06 18.29 -11.54
C HIS A 17 -0.25 17.89 -12.24
N PHE A 18 -1.37 17.89 -11.51
CA PHE A 18 -2.71 17.60 -12.03
C PHE A 18 -3.49 18.85 -12.46
N ASN A 19 -2.83 19.99 -12.69
CA ASN A 19 -3.50 21.27 -12.98
C ASN A 19 -4.59 21.62 -11.95
N ASN A 20 -4.39 21.21 -10.69
CA ASN A 20 -5.31 21.37 -9.56
C ASN A 20 -6.72 20.75 -9.78
N ARG A 21 -6.85 19.77 -10.68
CA ARG A 21 -8.15 19.17 -11.01
C ARG A 21 -8.05 17.68 -11.36
N LEU A 22 -8.83 16.86 -10.67
CA LEU A 22 -9.07 15.45 -10.96
C LEU A 22 -10.50 15.20 -11.43
N HIS A 23 -11.48 15.98 -10.95
CA HIS A 23 -12.88 15.82 -11.28
C HIS A 23 -13.12 15.96 -12.80
N GLY A 24 -13.83 14.99 -13.38
CA GLY A 24 -14.08 14.90 -14.82
C GLY A 24 -12.86 14.46 -15.65
N SER A 25 -11.80 13.95 -15.01
CA SER A 25 -10.62 13.40 -15.68
C SER A 25 -10.52 11.88 -15.52
N ARG A 26 -9.56 11.27 -16.23
CA ARG A 26 -9.12 9.88 -16.04
C ARG A 26 -7.66 9.84 -15.54
N ALA A 27 -7.25 10.88 -14.81
CA ALA A 27 -5.89 11.03 -14.35
C ALA A 27 -5.48 9.86 -13.43
N TRP A 28 -4.25 9.39 -13.62
CA TRP A 28 -3.69 8.35 -12.78
C TRP A 28 -3.11 9.00 -11.53
N ILE A 29 -3.58 8.56 -10.37
CA ILE A 29 -3.09 9.00 -9.06
C ILE A 29 -2.10 7.97 -8.51
N GLY A 30 -1.34 8.37 -7.50
CA GLY A 30 -0.41 7.49 -6.79
C GLY A 30 -0.45 7.66 -5.28
N ALA A 31 0.63 7.20 -4.63
CA ALA A 31 0.75 7.21 -3.17
C ALA A 31 0.63 8.61 -2.56
N CYS A 32 1.08 9.67 -3.26
CA CYS A 32 1.02 11.05 -2.79
C CYS A 32 -0.41 11.57 -2.64
N GLU A 33 -1.29 11.29 -3.61
CA GLU A 33 -2.70 11.68 -3.53
C GLU A 33 -3.44 10.90 -2.45
N ILE A 34 -3.13 9.60 -2.30
CA ILE A 34 -3.69 8.76 -1.24
C ILE A 34 -3.26 9.28 0.13
N TYR A 35 -1.98 9.59 0.32
CA TYR A 35 -1.47 10.18 1.57
C TYR A 35 -2.15 11.52 1.88
N SER A 36 -2.25 12.42 0.89
CA SER A 36 -2.88 13.73 1.05
C SER A 36 -4.35 13.61 1.44
N LEU A 37 -5.08 12.70 0.77
CA LEU A 37 -6.46 12.40 1.10
C LEU A 37 -6.61 11.90 2.54
N LEU A 38 -5.93 10.81 2.90
CA LEU A 38 -6.04 10.19 4.22
C LEU A 38 -5.65 11.17 5.33
N THR A 39 -4.56 11.89 5.16
CA THR A 39 -4.07 12.87 6.14
C THR A 39 -5.07 14.02 6.32
N SER A 40 -5.70 14.50 5.23
CA SER A 40 -6.74 15.52 5.32
C SER A 40 -7.97 15.07 6.14
N LEU A 41 -8.24 13.76 6.17
CA LEU A 41 -9.30 13.13 6.95
C LEU A 41 -8.85 12.76 8.38
N ARG A 42 -7.68 13.23 8.83
CA ARG A 42 -7.07 12.89 10.13
C ARG A 42 -6.73 11.40 10.27
N ILE A 43 -6.53 10.68 9.17
CA ILE A 43 -6.01 9.32 9.21
C ILE A 43 -4.49 9.40 9.22
N LYS A 44 -3.87 8.80 10.24
CA LYS A 44 -2.41 8.71 10.35
C LYS A 44 -1.94 7.64 9.38
N CYS A 45 -1.15 8.04 8.41
CA CYS A 45 -0.53 7.13 7.44
C CYS A 45 0.87 7.59 7.02
N GLN A 46 1.64 6.75 6.35
CA GLN A 46 2.97 7.11 5.85
C GLN A 46 3.23 6.50 4.48
N ILE A 47 4.03 7.20 3.68
CA ILE A 47 4.57 6.69 2.43
C ILE A 47 5.95 6.08 2.71
N ILE A 48 6.15 4.83 2.31
CA ILE A 48 7.46 4.19 2.29
C ILE A 48 7.84 3.92 0.84
N ASP A 49 9.03 4.36 0.45
CA ASP A 49 9.54 4.32 -0.92
C ASP A 49 10.70 3.32 -1.07
N PHE A 50 10.37 2.16 -1.64
CA PHE A 50 11.32 1.14 -2.10
C PHE A 50 11.83 1.55 -3.48
N HIS A 51 12.68 2.58 -3.49
CA HIS A 51 13.12 3.30 -4.68
C HIS A 51 14.02 2.51 -5.64
N LYS A 52 14.50 1.33 -5.22
CA LYS A 52 15.28 0.40 -6.06
C LYS A 52 15.11 -1.04 -5.56
N PRO A 53 15.39 -2.06 -6.39
CA PRO A 53 15.42 -3.45 -5.95
C PRO A 53 16.52 -3.68 -4.91
N THR A 54 16.21 -4.52 -3.93
CA THR A 54 17.03 -4.73 -2.73
C THR A 54 17.54 -6.17 -2.64
N GLY A 55 17.34 -6.97 -3.69
CA GLY A 55 17.69 -8.39 -3.75
C GLY A 55 18.05 -8.88 -5.16
N PRO A 56 18.48 -10.15 -5.28
CA PRO A 56 18.94 -10.72 -6.54
C PRO A 56 17.88 -10.63 -7.65
N THR A 57 18.32 -10.52 -8.90
CA THR A 57 17.45 -10.53 -10.09
C THR A 57 16.33 -9.48 -10.08
N GLY A 58 16.57 -8.33 -9.43
CA GLY A 58 15.61 -7.22 -9.37
C GLY A 58 14.46 -7.44 -8.38
N THR A 59 14.65 -8.29 -7.36
CA THR A 59 13.64 -8.55 -6.33
C THR A 59 13.67 -7.51 -5.20
N HIS A 60 12.58 -7.46 -4.42
CA HIS A 60 12.40 -6.50 -3.31
C HIS A 60 12.19 -7.20 -1.95
N PRO A 61 13.18 -7.95 -1.41
CA PRO A 61 13.02 -8.58 -0.09
C PRO A 61 12.70 -7.58 1.03
N ARG A 62 13.22 -6.35 0.99
CA ARG A 62 12.94 -5.33 2.03
C ARG A 62 11.47 -4.91 2.06
N LEU A 63 10.78 -4.88 0.93
CA LEU A 63 9.33 -4.67 0.88
C LEU A 63 8.58 -5.79 1.61
N PHE A 64 8.95 -7.04 1.37
CA PHE A 64 8.31 -8.18 2.01
C PHE A 64 8.58 -8.22 3.51
N GLU A 65 9.81 -7.93 3.94
CA GLU A 65 10.20 -7.85 5.35
C GLU A 65 9.47 -6.71 6.07
N TRP A 66 9.32 -5.54 5.43
CA TRP A 66 8.56 -4.42 5.99
C TRP A 66 7.10 -4.81 6.21
N VAL A 67 6.47 -5.44 5.21
CA VAL A 67 5.07 -5.92 5.30
C VAL A 67 4.94 -7.02 6.36
N LEU A 68 5.91 -7.92 6.49
CA LEU A 68 5.94 -8.92 7.56
C LEU A 68 5.92 -8.24 8.92
N ARG A 69 6.80 -7.26 9.16
CA ARG A 69 6.84 -6.51 10.42
C ARG A 69 5.52 -5.78 10.70
N TYR A 70 4.92 -5.19 9.66
CA TYR A 70 3.63 -4.51 9.78
C TYR A 70 2.54 -5.46 10.29
N TYR A 71 2.39 -6.66 9.72
CA TYR A 71 1.33 -7.60 10.12
C TYR A 71 1.68 -8.48 11.34
N SER A 72 2.96 -8.71 11.65
CA SER A 72 3.36 -9.63 12.73
C SER A 72 3.30 -9.07 14.14
N THR A 73 2.95 -7.79 14.32
CA THR A 73 3.02 -7.12 15.64
C THR A 73 2.03 -7.66 16.68
N ASP A 74 0.95 -8.31 16.25
CA ASP A 74 -0.13 -8.76 17.13
C ASP A 74 -0.12 -10.29 17.39
N ASN A 75 0.95 -11.01 16.98
CA ASN A 75 1.02 -12.47 17.08
C ASN A 75 1.63 -12.96 18.41
N GLU A 76 1.04 -12.60 19.55
CA GLU A 76 1.53 -13.01 20.87
C GLU A 76 1.22 -14.49 21.19
N GLY A 77 0.22 -15.09 20.53
CA GLY A 77 -0.29 -16.43 20.84
C GLY A 77 0.26 -17.60 20.00
N GLY A 78 1.19 -17.35 19.08
CA GLY A 78 1.79 -18.41 18.25
C GLY A 78 0.81 -19.12 17.30
N ALA A 79 -0.34 -18.51 17.00
CA ALA A 79 -1.35 -19.09 16.13
C ALA A 79 -0.83 -19.19 14.68
N LYS A 80 -1.19 -20.27 13.97
CA LYS A 80 -0.80 -20.48 12.57
C LYS A 80 -1.41 -19.45 11.61
N VAL A 81 -2.62 -18.97 11.93
CA VAL A 81 -3.33 -17.94 11.18
C VAL A 81 -3.73 -16.85 12.15
N VAL A 82 -3.33 -15.61 11.84
CA VAL A 82 -3.62 -14.43 12.66
C VAL A 82 -4.41 -13.45 11.81
N CYS A 83 -5.67 -13.22 12.18
CA CYS A 83 -6.48 -12.16 11.62
C CYS A 83 -6.29 -10.90 12.47
N THR A 84 -5.45 -9.99 12.01
CA THR A 84 -5.15 -8.74 12.74
C THR A 84 -6.26 -7.71 12.54
N SER A 85 -6.29 -6.68 13.38
CA SER A 85 -7.13 -5.49 13.19
C SER A 85 -6.49 -4.43 12.29
N LYS A 86 -5.32 -4.72 11.71
CA LYS A 86 -4.56 -3.75 10.93
C LYS A 86 -5.21 -3.50 9.57
N PRO A 87 -5.26 -2.24 9.11
CA PRO A 87 -5.72 -1.94 7.75
C PRO A 87 -4.85 -2.58 6.67
N PRO A 88 -5.40 -2.84 5.47
CA PRO A 88 -4.60 -3.23 4.32
C PRO A 88 -3.66 -2.10 3.87
N ILE A 89 -2.62 -2.47 3.12
CA ILE A 89 -1.59 -1.53 2.65
C ILE A 89 -1.82 -1.24 1.15
N TYR A 90 -1.84 0.04 0.79
CA TYR A 90 -1.82 0.44 -0.62
C TYR A 90 -0.43 0.20 -1.21
N LEU A 91 -0.33 -0.41 -2.39
CA LEU A 91 0.93 -0.71 -3.08
C LEU A 91 0.90 -0.10 -4.49
N GLN A 92 1.81 0.83 -4.76
CA GLN A 92 2.03 1.47 -6.05
C GLN A 92 3.30 0.95 -6.71
N HIS A 93 3.27 0.78 -8.02
CA HIS A 93 4.45 0.83 -8.88
C HIS A 93 4.13 1.68 -10.11
N GLN A 94 5.08 1.89 -11.02
CA GLN A 94 4.80 2.64 -12.23
C GLN A 94 3.64 2.00 -13.01
N GLY A 95 2.57 2.77 -13.16
CA GLY A 95 1.42 2.46 -13.99
C GLY A 95 0.36 1.51 -13.43
N HIS A 96 0.47 1.03 -12.19
CA HIS A 96 -0.62 0.29 -11.55
C HIS A 96 -0.53 0.34 -10.03
N SER A 97 -1.66 0.13 -9.36
CA SER A 97 -1.74 0.00 -7.91
C SER A 97 -2.58 -1.19 -7.49
N ARG A 98 -2.23 -1.76 -6.33
CA ARG A 98 -2.82 -2.96 -5.74
C ARG A 98 -2.95 -2.78 -4.24
N THR A 99 -3.67 -3.68 -3.59
CA THR A 99 -3.87 -3.65 -2.13
C THR A 99 -3.29 -4.91 -1.51
N ILE A 100 -2.35 -4.77 -0.57
CA ILE A 100 -1.80 -5.87 0.23
C ILE A 100 -2.74 -6.12 1.40
N VAL A 101 -3.33 -7.31 1.46
CA VAL A 101 -4.29 -7.72 2.49
C VAL A 101 -3.72 -8.73 3.50
N GLY A 102 -2.47 -9.14 3.30
CA GLY A 102 -1.77 -10.01 4.23
C GLY A 102 -0.46 -10.54 3.67
N ILE A 103 0.20 -11.38 4.47
CA ILE A 103 1.47 -12.01 4.14
C ILE A 103 1.54 -13.41 4.74
N GLU A 104 2.11 -14.35 3.98
CA GLU A 104 2.37 -15.72 4.40
C GLU A 104 3.88 -15.93 4.60
N GLU A 105 4.27 -16.48 5.74
CA GLU A 105 5.59 -17.07 5.92
C GLU A 105 5.48 -18.59 5.71
N LYS A 106 6.10 -19.10 4.65
CA LYS A 106 6.10 -20.54 4.35
C LYS A 106 7.07 -21.29 5.26
N LYS A 107 6.91 -22.62 5.36
CA LYS A 107 7.80 -23.49 6.16
C LYS A 107 9.29 -23.35 5.79
N ASN A 108 9.59 -23.06 4.53
CA ASN A 108 10.95 -22.81 4.04
C ASN A 108 11.42 -21.35 4.26
N ARG A 109 10.75 -20.59 5.13
CA ARG A 109 11.01 -19.17 5.44
C ARG A 109 10.83 -18.19 4.28
N THR A 110 10.29 -18.64 3.14
CA THR A 110 9.99 -17.72 2.03
C THR A 110 8.69 -16.96 2.31
N LEU A 111 8.69 -15.68 1.94
CA LEU A 111 7.54 -14.79 2.11
C LEU A 111 6.68 -14.74 0.84
N CYS A 112 5.37 -14.64 1.04
CA CYS A 112 4.40 -14.45 -0.04
C CYS A 112 3.38 -13.39 0.36
N LEU A 113 3.24 -12.33 -0.42
CA LEU A 113 2.18 -11.35 -0.23
C LEU A 113 0.84 -11.90 -0.72
N LEU A 114 -0.24 -11.46 -0.07
CA LEU A 114 -1.62 -11.63 -0.53
C LEU A 114 -2.10 -10.29 -1.05
N LEU A 115 -2.34 -10.19 -2.37
CA LEU A 115 -2.75 -8.95 -3.03
C LEU A 115 -4.15 -9.04 -3.61
N PHE A 116 -4.94 -7.98 -3.43
CA PHE A 116 -6.10 -7.68 -4.27
C PHE A 116 -5.70 -6.73 -5.39
N ASP A 117 -6.18 -7.04 -6.60
CA ASP A 117 -5.94 -6.25 -7.80
C ASP A 117 -7.28 -5.66 -8.28
N PRO A 118 -7.41 -4.33 -8.43
CA PRO A 118 -8.64 -3.72 -8.91
C PRO A 118 -8.97 -4.08 -10.37
N GLY A 119 -7.99 -4.60 -11.13
CA GLY A 119 -8.22 -5.18 -12.45
C GLY A 119 -8.80 -6.60 -12.43
N CYS A 120 -8.96 -7.21 -11.24
CA CYS A 120 -9.52 -8.56 -11.11
C CYS A 120 -11.04 -8.54 -11.35
N PRO A 121 -11.55 -9.29 -12.35
CA PRO A 121 -12.99 -9.39 -12.58
C PRO A 121 -13.73 -9.99 -11.40
N SER A 122 -14.96 -9.55 -11.13
CA SER A 122 -15.76 -10.05 -10.01
C SER A 122 -15.93 -11.57 -10.02
N GLN A 123 -16.03 -12.19 -11.21
CA GLN A 123 -16.15 -13.65 -11.36
C GLN A 123 -14.94 -14.41 -10.79
N GLU A 124 -13.72 -13.87 -10.94
CA GLU A 124 -12.51 -14.47 -10.35
C GLU A 124 -12.51 -14.32 -8.83
N MET A 125 -12.91 -13.15 -8.32
CA MET A 125 -13.03 -12.92 -6.88
C MET A 125 -14.08 -13.84 -6.22
N GLN A 126 -15.20 -14.12 -6.91
CA GLN A 126 -16.24 -15.03 -6.42
C GLN A 126 -15.73 -16.47 -6.25
N LYS A 127 -14.69 -16.89 -6.98
CA LYS A 127 -14.09 -18.23 -6.79
C LYS A 127 -13.42 -18.37 -5.42
N LEU A 128 -13.02 -17.28 -4.77
CA LEU A 128 -12.41 -17.30 -3.44
C LEU A 128 -13.44 -17.59 -2.32
N LEU A 129 -14.73 -17.38 -2.59
CA LEU A 129 -15.80 -17.65 -1.64
C LEU A 129 -16.25 -19.12 -1.63
N LYS A 130 -15.82 -19.91 -2.61
CA LYS A 130 -16.17 -21.33 -2.72
C LYS A 130 -15.33 -22.15 -1.74
N GLN A 131 -15.99 -22.84 -0.81
CA GLN A 131 -15.35 -23.59 0.28
C GLN A 131 -14.48 -24.79 -0.19
N ASN A 132 -14.71 -25.31 -1.40
CA ASN A 132 -14.04 -26.49 -1.96
C ASN A 132 -13.10 -26.16 -3.14
N GLY A 133 -12.43 -25.00 -3.10
CA GLY A 133 -11.50 -24.61 -4.15
C GLY A 133 -10.23 -25.47 -4.18
N ASP A 134 -9.78 -25.84 -5.37
CA ASP A 134 -8.55 -26.59 -5.68
C ASP A 134 -7.23 -25.82 -5.39
N GLY A 135 -7.30 -24.71 -4.63
CA GLY A 135 -6.18 -23.82 -4.35
C GLY A 135 -5.66 -23.03 -5.56
N THR A 136 -6.20 -23.26 -6.77
CA THR A 136 -5.77 -22.57 -8.00
C THR A 136 -6.17 -21.09 -7.95
N SER A 137 -7.33 -20.77 -7.38
CA SER A 137 -7.81 -19.39 -7.17
C SER A 137 -6.88 -18.57 -6.26
N LEU A 138 -6.19 -19.22 -5.30
CA LEU A 138 -5.23 -18.55 -4.42
C LEU A 138 -3.96 -18.10 -5.14
N LYS A 139 -3.64 -18.67 -6.32
CA LYS A 139 -2.46 -18.24 -7.10
C LYS A 139 -2.60 -16.81 -7.63
N LEU A 140 -3.83 -16.33 -7.84
CA LEU A 140 -4.07 -14.97 -8.30
C LEU A 140 -3.71 -13.94 -7.22
N LEU A 141 -4.03 -14.27 -5.96
CA LEU A 141 -3.75 -13.46 -4.78
C LEU A 141 -2.27 -13.50 -4.36
N ARG A 142 -1.67 -14.68 -4.44
CA ARG A 142 -0.31 -14.93 -3.93
C ARG A 142 0.75 -14.37 -4.84
N LYS A 143 1.54 -13.43 -4.34
CA LYS A 143 2.74 -12.90 -5.00
C LYS A 143 3.99 -13.22 -4.20
N SER A 144 4.86 -14.03 -4.78
CA SER A 144 6.17 -14.34 -4.21
C SER A 144 7.15 -13.19 -4.45
N VAL A 145 8.27 -13.19 -3.73
CA VAL A 145 9.38 -12.25 -3.91
C VAL A 145 9.83 -12.16 -5.37
N GLY A 146 9.89 -13.30 -6.07
CA GLY A 146 10.27 -13.37 -7.49
C GLY A 146 9.27 -12.75 -8.48
N SER A 147 8.05 -12.42 -8.04
CA SER A 147 6.99 -11.88 -8.90
C SER A 147 6.86 -10.35 -8.85
N LEU A 148 7.51 -9.69 -7.88
CA LEU A 148 7.54 -8.23 -7.77
C LEU A 148 8.93 -7.74 -8.17
N LYS A 149 9.06 -7.29 -9.43
CA LYS A 149 10.33 -6.91 -10.06
C LYS A 149 10.33 -5.52 -10.71
N GLU A 150 9.31 -4.71 -10.43
CA GLU A 150 9.29 -3.33 -10.89
C GLU A 150 10.47 -2.57 -10.29
N LYS A 151 10.95 -1.53 -10.99
CA LYS A 151 12.13 -0.77 -10.57
C LYS A 151 11.95 -0.11 -9.20
N GLN A 152 10.71 0.26 -8.87
CA GLN A 152 10.36 0.98 -7.66
C GLN A 152 8.95 0.57 -7.20
N TYR A 153 8.78 0.49 -5.89
CA TYR A 153 7.48 0.36 -5.25
C TYR A 153 7.32 1.44 -4.17
N GLN A 154 6.12 1.98 -4.05
CA GLN A 154 5.74 2.79 -2.90
C GLN A 154 4.57 2.15 -2.20
N ILE A 155 4.53 2.23 -0.87
CA ILE A 155 3.37 1.82 -0.09
C ILE A 155 2.80 2.97 0.70
N VAL A 156 1.49 2.95 0.94
CA VAL A 156 0.83 3.79 1.95
C VAL A 156 0.25 2.88 3.02
N ALA A 157 0.77 3.00 4.23
CA ALA A 157 0.32 2.24 5.38
C ALA A 157 -0.34 3.15 6.41
N VAL A 158 -1.47 2.73 6.95
CA VAL A 158 -2.22 3.44 7.99
C VAL A 158 -1.77 2.96 9.36
N ASP A 159 -1.46 3.90 10.25
CA ASP A 159 -0.90 3.63 11.59
C ASP A 159 -1.68 4.33 12.72
N GLY A 160 -2.89 4.83 12.44
CA GLY A 160 -3.80 5.34 13.47
C GLY A 160 -4.61 6.56 13.05
N VAL A 161 -4.90 7.42 14.02
CA VAL A 161 -5.67 8.66 13.86
C VAL A 161 -4.82 9.84 14.32
N LEU A 162 -4.91 10.96 13.60
CA LEU A 162 -4.21 12.19 13.91
C LEU A 162 -5.04 13.09 14.83
N SER A 163 -4.37 13.70 15.80
CA SER A 163 -4.84 14.95 16.44
C SER A 163 -4.92 16.08 15.40
N GLN A 164 -5.58 17.18 15.77
CA GLN A 164 -5.68 18.32 14.87
C GLN A 164 -4.31 18.98 14.67
N GLU A 165 -3.50 19.01 15.72
CA GLU A 165 -2.13 19.51 15.75
C GLU A 165 -1.22 18.69 14.83
N GLU A 166 -1.27 17.36 14.91
CA GLU A 166 -0.49 16.50 14.02
C GLU A 166 -0.93 16.62 12.55
N LYS A 167 -2.24 16.78 12.28
CA LYS A 167 -2.74 17.05 10.91
C LYS A 167 -2.13 18.35 10.38
N THR A 168 -2.13 19.42 11.17
CA THR A 168 -1.55 20.72 10.78
C THR A 168 -0.05 20.60 10.55
N ALA A 169 0.68 19.90 11.42
CA ALA A 169 2.11 19.64 11.23
C ALA A 169 2.39 18.89 9.92
N ARG A 170 1.58 17.87 9.59
CA ARG A 170 1.71 17.12 8.32
C ARG A 170 1.34 17.93 7.09
N LEU A 171 0.39 18.85 7.21
CA LEU A 171 0.05 19.80 6.15
C LEU A 171 1.25 20.70 5.82
N HIS A 172 1.91 21.26 6.83
CA HIS A 172 3.14 22.04 6.64
C HIS A 172 4.27 21.19 6.06
N ALA A 173 4.46 19.96 6.52
CA ALA A 173 5.46 19.05 5.95
C ALA A 173 5.17 18.70 4.48
N SER A 174 3.89 18.61 4.09
CA SER A 174 3.50 18.27 2.72
C SER A 174 3.79 19.36 1.68
N GLN A 175 4.16 20.58 2.08
CA GLN A 175 4.61 21.63 1.14
C GLN A 175 5.84 21.18 0.34
N VAL A 176 6.68 20.35 0.95
CA VAL A 176 7.75 19.60 0.30
C VAL A 176 7.59 18.14 0.71
N LEU A 177 6.65 17.45 0.06
CA LEU A 177 6.34 16.07 0.37
C LEU A 177 7.57 15.18 0.15
N THR A 178 7.97 14.49 1.22
CA THR A 178 9.06 13.51 1.23
C THR A 178 8.56 12.22 1.85
N SER A 179 9.23 11.12 1.56
CA SER A 179 8.90 9.78 2.07
C SER A 179 10.14 9.12 2.65
N GLU A 180 9.94 8.19 3.58
CA GLU A 180 11.01 7.28 4.00
C GLU A 180 11.48 6.48 2.79
N LYS A 181 12.79 6.38 2.59
CA LYS A 181 13.38 5.63 1.49
C LYS A 181 14.09 4.39 2.01
N ILE A 182 13.69 3.22 1.51
CA ILE A 182 14.34 1.94 1.83
C ILE A 182 15.16 1.49 0.62
N PRO A 183 16.47 1.22 0.80
CA PRO A 183 17.37 0.78 -0.27
C PRO A 183 17.27 -0.72 -0.57
#